data_AF-A0A350IS49-F1
#
_entry.id   AF-A0A350IS49-F1
#
_cell.length_a   1.000
_cell.length_b   1.000
_cell.length_c   1.000
_cell.angle_alpha   90.00
_cell.angle_beta   90.00
_cell.angle_gamma   90.00
#
_symmetry.space_group_name_H-M   'P 1'
#
loop_
_entity.id
_entity.type
_entity.pdbx_description
1 polymer ?
#
loop_
_entity_poly.entity_id
_entity_poly.type
_entity_poly.pdbx_seq_one_letter_code
_entity_poly.pdbx_strand_id
1 'polypeptide(L)'
;MSTTPSQTPRHGLSLGVGRMTPLVAGAVGVLLLLAGLVVTPDNDNGLTTPLPLLGYLLLVLVTWTVVAGVRREPGSWLSRRAVRRAVVAGIAVDCVGVVATSSPGLQLGSATLALLLLLVLLNIALGTATQRIATAPEGWIDERQEALRNRAHRGSYPVFAAAVGVFLVADVVSPPSREWVEHVFSSGGLFVLVELLLVLPAMVLAFIEPAPPPPDPNAPAPPRRANAQARVAVALVVLVFAIPLLASIALLVLPLRTSPLLSTGTTPAPVLSGSPGSGPAGEEQTPASWCANPTTTVTVGWGVTAQISATAYACWDGHRAFEPPATSYSDCWESQAFVTVAGTQCGPTTAAGPDGSLVFTWRGTVSPTLLPFLSRRLTVQVIIDRNGRAEVIA
;
A
#
# COMPACT_ATOMS: atom_id res chain seq x y z
N MET A 1 -13.96 28.44 58.60
CA MET A 1 -14.97 27.58 57.94
C MET A 1 -14.41 27.20 56.58
N SER A 2 -13.89 25.98 56.47
CA SER A 2 -13.35 25.43 55.22
C SER A 2 -14.46 24.61 54.57
N THR A 3 -14.99 25.10 53.45
CA THR A 3 -15.97 24.39 52.64
C THR A 3 -15.22 23.43 51.73
N THR A 4 -15.11 22.18 52.13
CA THR A 4 -14.73 21.06 51.25
C THR A 4 -15.78 20.92 50.14
N PRO A 5 -15.41 21.01 48.85
CA PRO A 5 -16.35 20.80 47.78
C PRO A 5 -16.72 19.31 47.71
N SER A 6 -18.01 19.01 47.80
CA SER A 6 -18.53 17.65 47.64
C SER A 6 -18.41 17.25 46.17
N GLN A 7 -17.48 16.32 45.88
CA GLN A 7 -17.45 15.64 44.58
C GLN A 7 -18.64 14.69 44.50
N THR A 8 -19.67 15.09 43.76
CA THR A 8 -20.78 14.21 43.39
C THR A 8 -20.28 13.18 42.36
N PRO A 9 -20.48 11.87 42.60
CA PRO A 9 -20.07 10.84 41.66
C PRO A 9 -20.97 10.92 40.42
N ARG A 10 -20.43 11.37 39.30
CA ARG A 10 -21.10 11.31 37.99
C ARG A 10 -21.20 9.85 37.56
N HIS A 11 -22.39 9.26 37.71
CA HIS A 11 -22.75 8.01 37.06
C HIS A 11 -22.82 8.23 35.55
N GLY A 12 -21.72 7.95 34.86
CA GLY A 12 -21.72 7.83 33.41
C GLY A 12 -22.61 6.66 32.99
N LEU A 13 -23.67 6.96 32.25
CA LEU A 13 -24.52 6.00 31.54
C LEU A 13 -23.64 5.10 30.66
N SER A 14 -23.31 3.91 31.15
CA SER A 14 -22.74 2.86 30.31
C SER A 14 -23.88 2.25 29.50
N LEU A 15 -24.12 2.78 28.30
CA LEU A 15 -24.94 2.11 27.29
C LEU A 15 -24.36 0.71 27.05
N GLY A 16 -25.07 -0.29 27.57
CA GLY A 16 -24.75 -1.71 27.44
C GLY A 16 -24.97 -2.18 26.01
N VAL A 17 -24.07 -1.81 25.11
CA VAL A 17 -23.95 -2.45 23.80
C VAL A 17 -23.29 -3.81 24.02
N GLY A 18 -23.95 -4.88 23.59
CA GLY A 18 -23.56 -6.28 23.83
C GLY A 18 -22.09 -6.56 23.50
N ARG A 19 -21.34 -7.01 24.51
CA ARG A 19 -19.86 -7.15 24.54
C ARG A 19 -19.25 -8.21 23.61
N MET A 20 -20.05 -8.98 22.86
CA MET A 20 -19.55 -9.98 21.91
C MET A 20 -19.28 -9.42 20.50
N THR A 21 -19.68 -8.18 20.22
CA THR A 21 -19.60 -7.58 18.87
C THR A 21 -18.20 -7.39 18.29
N PRO A 22 -17.12 -7.02 19.02
CA PRO A 22 -15.85 -6.69 18.37
C PRO A 22 -15.05 -7.93 17.94
N LEU A 23 -15.09 -9.03 18.70
CA LEU A 23 -14.41 -10.26 18.31
C LEU A 23 -15.08 -10.91 17.09
N VAL A 24 -16.41 -10.92 17.06
CA VAL A 24 -17.18 -11.42 15.92
C VAL A 24 -16.94 -10.54 14.70
N ALA A 25 -16.97 -9.21 14.84
CA ALA A 25 -16.66 -8.30 13.74
C ALA A 25 -15.22 -8.45 13.25
N GLY A 26 -14.23 -8.64 14.14
CA GLY A 26 -12.85 -8.90 13.77
C GLY A 26 -12.69 -10.22 13.00
N ALA A 27 -13.34 -11.28 13.49
CA ALA A 27 -13.36 -12.57 12.81
C ALA A 27 -14.02 -12.48 11.43
N VAL A 28 -15.14 -11.75 11.30
CA VAL A 28 -15.80 -11.45 10.02
C VAL A 28 -14.88 -10.67 9.09
N GLY A 29 -14.15 -9.67 9.58
CA GLY A 29 -13.18 -8.90 8.80
C GLY A 29 -12.06 -9.77 8.24
N VAL A 30 -11.50 -10.66 9.07
CA VAL A 30 -10.51 -11.65 8.63
C VAL A 30 -11.11 -12.62 7.61
N LEU A 31 -12.33 -13.11 7.84
CA LEU A 31 -13.02 -14.01 6.92
C LEU A 31 -13.28 -13.36 5.56
N LEU A 32 -13.67 -12.08 5.54
CA LEU A 32 -13.85 -11.31 4.29
C LEU A 32 -12.53 -11.08 3.57
N LEU A 33 -11.44 -10.81 4.31
CA LEU A 33 -10.08 -10.72 3.78
C LEU A 33 -9.65 -12.04 3.13
N LEU A 34 -9.80 -13.14 3.85
CA LEU A 34 -9.44 -14.48 3.36
C LEU A 34 -10.34 -14.93 2.20
N ALA A 35 -11.64 -14.61 2.25
CA ALA A 35 -12.57 -14.91 1.16
C ALA A 35 -12.20 -14.13 -0.11
N GLY A 36 -11.82 -12.86 -0.01
CA GLY A 36 -11.32 -12.08 -1.16
C GLY A 36 -9.98 -12.59 -1.71
N LEU A 37 -9.13 -13.17 -0.86
CA LEU A 37 -7.87 -13.80 -1.26
C LEU A 37 -8.05 -15.16 -1.95
N VAL A 38 -9.11 -15.92 -1.61
CA VAL A 38 -9.39 -17.26 -2.15
C VAL A 38 -10.33 -17.20 -3.35
N VAL A 39 -11.26 -16.24 -3.37
CA VAL A 39 -12.22 -16.02 -4.47
C VAL A 39 -11.63 -15.02 -5.46
N THR A 40 -10.60 -15.45 -6.19
CA THR A 40 -10.20 -14.82 -7.45
C THR A 40 -10.37 -15.79 -8.62
N PRO A 41 -11.62 -16.03 -9.09
CA PRO A 41 -11.82 -16.55 -10.42
C PRO A 41 -12.20 -15.38 -11.36
N ASP A 42 -11.41 -15.18 -12.41
CA ASP A 42 -11.71 -14.78 -13.82
C ASP A 42 -13.03 -14.05 -14.20
N ASN A 43 -13.76 -13.45 -13.27
CA ASN A 43 -15.00 -12.76 -13.57
C ASN A 43 -14.68 -11.30 -13.85
N ASP A 44 -14.80 -10.91 -15.12
CA ASP A 44 -14.81 -9.53 -15.64
C ASP A 44 -15.86 -8.61 -14.96
N ASN A 45 -16.67 -9.16 -14.06
CA ASN A 45 -17.58 -8.42 -13.21
C ASN A 45 -16.78 -7.82 -12.05
N GLY A 46 -16.35 -6.55 -12.19
CA GLY A 46 -15.52 -5.77 -11.25
C GLY A 46 -16.03 -5.56 -9.81
N LEU A 47 -16.84 -6.49 -9.27
CA LEU A 47 -17.35 -6.53 -7.90
C LEU A 47 -16.48 -7.36 -6.94
N THR A 48 -15.52 -8.15 -7.42
CA THR A 48 -14.64 -8.98 -6.57
C THR A 48 -13.41 -8.22 -6.04
N THR A 49 -13.03 -7.11 -6.66
CA THR A 49 -11.86 -6.30 -6.32
C THR A 49 -11.94 -5.52 -4.98
N PRO A 50 -13.09 -5.04 -4.46
CA PRO A 50 -13.11 -4.26 -3.22
C PRO A 50 -13.20 -5.11 -1.93
N LEU A 51 -13.52 -6.42 -2.03
CA LEU A 51 -13.74 -7.28 -0.87
C LEU A 51 -12.54 -7.36 0.10
N PRO A 52 -11.29 -7.57 -0.37
CA PRO A 52 -10.11 -7.59 0.51
C PRO A 52 -9.90 -6.25 1.22
N LEU A 53 -10.10 -5.15 0.49
CA LEU A 53 -9.97 -3.79 1.01
C LEU A 53 -11.02 -3.53 2.11
N LEU A 54 -12.29 -3.87 1.86
CA LEU A 54 -13.37 -3.72 2.84
C LEU A 54 -13.14 -4.59 4.08
N GLY A 55 -12.66 -5.84 3.89
CA GLY A 55 -12.28 -6.73 5.00
C GLY A 55 -11.16 -6.15 5.85
N TYR A 56 -10.12 -5.58 5.22
CA TYR A 56 -9.01 -4.92 5.92
C TYR A 56 -9.48 -3.65 6.65
N LEU A 57 -10.30 -2.82 6.02
CA LEU A 57 -10.87 -1.62 6.65
C LEU A 57 -11.72 -1.98 7.88
N LEU A 58 -12.56 -3.01 7.78
CA LEU A 58 -13.34 -3.51 8.91
C LEU A 58 -12.41 -4.00 10.03
N LEU A 59 -11.37 -4.75 9.71
CA LEU A 59 -10.38 -5.22 10.69
C LEU A 59 -9.68 -4.04 11.39
N VAL A 60 -9.29 -3.00 10.64
CA VAL A 60 -8.69 -1.78 11.19
C VAL A 60 -9.67 -1.06 12.11
N LEU A 61 -10.93 -0.89 11.73
CA LEU A 61 -11.97 -0.28 12.56
C LEU A 61 -12.23 -1.07 13.84
N VAL A 62 -12.30 -2.41 13.75
CA VAL A 62 -12.46 -3.26 14.92
C VAL A 62 -11.25 -3.12 15.85
N THR A 63 -10.04 -3.20 15.29
CA THR A 63 -8.80 -3.01 16.05
C THR A 63 -8.79 -1.65 16.75
N TRP A 64 -9.21 -0.60 16.04
CA TRP A 64 -9.37 0.74 16.59
C TRP A 64 -10.32 0.77 17.78
N THR A 65 -11.55 0.26 17.64
CA THR A 65 -12.53 0.27 18.73
C THR A 65 -12.05 -0.51 19.96
N VAL A 66 -11.37 -1.63 19.75
CA VAL A 66 -10.83 -2.47 20.84
C VAL A 66 -9.68 -1.75 21.56
N VAL A 67 -8.73 -1.17 20.82
CA VAL A 67 -7.59 -0.42 21.37
C VAL A 67 -8.06 0.84 22.10
N ALA A 68 -8.99 1.60 21.53
CA ALA A 68 -9.56 2.78 22.16
C ALA A 68 -10.29 2.45 23.48
N GLY A 69 -10.82 1.24 23.61
CA GLY A 69 -11.46 0.75 24.83
C GLY A 69 -10.49 0.28 25.92
N VAL A 70 -9.19 0.14 25.64
CA VAL A 70 -8.20 -0.32 26.65
C VAL A 70 -7.90 0.84 27.60
N ARG A 71 -8.40 0.75 28.84
CA ARG A 71 -8.05 1.71 29.89
C ARG A 71 -6.58 1.54 30.29
N ARG A 72 -5.87 2.67 30.50
CA ARG A 72 -4.48 2.68 30.95
C ARG A 72 -4.45 2.26 32.41
N GLU A 73 -4.27 0.96 32.67
CA GLU A 73 -3.97 0.46 34.00
C GLU A 73 -2.48 0.68 34.32
N PRO A 74 -2.13 1.01 35.58
CA PRO A 74 -0.75 1.02 36.02
C PRO A 74 -0.14 -0.37 35.78
N GLY A 75 0.91 -0.43 34.96
CA GLY A 75 1.53 -1.68 34.51
C GLY A 75 1.13 -2.15 33.10
N SER A 76 0.23 -1.42 32.40
CA SER A 76 -0.12 -1.74 31.01
C SER A 76 1.10 -1.68 30.08
N TRP A 77 1.19 -2.59 29.11
CA TRP A 77 2.34 -2.70 28.20
C TRP A 77 2.62 -1.40 27.42
N LEU A 78 1.57 -0.67 27.01
CA LEU A 78 1.67 0.62 26.31
C LEU A 78 2.28 1.74 27.18
N SER A 79 2.25 1.62 28.51
CA SER A 79 2.89 2.58 29.43
C SER A 79 4.41 2.39 29.54
N ARG A 80 4.96 1.29 28.99
CA ARG A 80 6.40 1.02 29.03
C ARG A 80 7.14 1.99 28.11
N ARG A 81 8.22 2.58 28.62
CA ARG A 81 9.05 3.54 27.88
C ARG A 81 9.55 3.01 26.53
N ALA A 82 9.95 1.73 26.49
CA ALA A 82 10.42 1.09 25.25
C ALA A 82 9.31 1.01 24.19
N VAL A 83 8.08 0.68 24.60
CA VAL A 83 6.92 0.57 23.70
C VAL A 83 6.53 1.93 23.16
N ARG A 84 6.44 2.95 24.02
CA ARG A 84 6.18 4.34 23.60
C ARG A 84 7.17 4.81 22.53
N ARG A 85 8.47 4.55 22.75
CA ARG A 85 9.52 4.90 21.79
C ARG A 85 9.42 4.09 20.49
N ALA A 86 9.09 2.80 20.57
CA ALA A 86 8.87 1.97 19.40
C ALA A 86 7.68 2.48 18.56
N VAL A 87 6.59 2.94 19.19
CA VAL A 87 5.46 3.57 18.50
C VAL A 87 5.90 4.84 17.78
N VAL A 88 6.68 5.72 18.45
CA VAL A 88 7.19 6.93 17.79
C VAL A 88 8.11 6.60 16.61
N ALA A 89 9.01 5.62 16.77
CA ALA A 89 9.86 5.15 15.67
C ALA A 89 9.01 4.57 14.53
N GLY A 90 7.95 3.83 14.84
CA GLY A 90 6.98 3.32 13.88
C GLY A 90 6.33 4.45 13.08
N ILE A 91 5.86 5.52 13.75
CA ILE A 91 5.26 6.68 13.05
C ILE A 91 6.30 7.34 12.14
N ALA A 92 7.53 7.54 12.61
CA ALA A 92 8.57 8.16 11.79
C ALA A 92 8.89 7.32 10.52
N VAL A 93 8.99 6.00 10.66
CA VAL A 93 9.22 5.09 9.52
C VAL A 93 8.02 5.09 8.57
N ASP A 94 6.80 5.08 9.10
CA ASP A 94 5.57 5.10 8.32
C ASP A 94 5.40 6.41 7.54
N CYS A 95 5.72 7.56 8.15
CA CYS A 95 5.78 8.85 7.46
C CYS A 95 6.76 8.83 6.27
N VAL A 96 7.93 8.22 6.42
CA VAL A 96 8.89 8.04 5.31
C VAL A 96 8.30 7.12 4.24
N GLY A 97 7.63 6.05 4.65
CA GLY A 97 6.91 5.14 3.76
C GLY A 97 5.85 5.88 2.93
N VAL A 98 5.01 6.70 3.55
CA VAL A 98 3.95 7.47 2.89
C VAL A 98 4.55 8.39 1.81
N VAL A 99 5.63 9.09 2.11
CA VAL A 99 6.31 9.96 1.12
C VAL A 99 6.89 9.15 -0.04
N ALA A 100 7.45 7.97 0.25
CA ALA A 100 8.12 7.13 -0.74
C ALA A 100 7.15 6.35 -1.66
N THR A 101 5.93 6.02 -1.19
CA THR A 101 4.97 5.23 -1.98
C THR A 101 3.90 6.06 -2.67
N SER A 102 3.75 7.32 -2.31
CA SER A 102 2.73 8.18 -2.89
C SER A 102 3.12 8.62 -4.29
N SER A 103 2.23 8.44 -5.25
CA SER A 103 2.38 8.99 -6.58
C SER A 103 2.14 10.50 -6.59
N PRO A 104 2.80 11.27 -7.48
CA PRO A 104 2.45 12.66 -7.70
C PRO A 104 0.98 12.79 -8.10
N GLY A 105 0.20 13.58 -7.37
CA GLY A 105 -1.24 13.81 -7.61
C GLY A 105 -2.17 13.22 -6.54
N LEU A 106 -3.49 13.44 -6.69
CA LEU A 106 -4.53 13.04 -5.72
C LEU A 106 -4.90 11.54 -5.77
N GLN A 107 -4.17 10.72 -6.54
CA GLN A 107 -4.46 9.29 -6.62
C GLN A 107 -3.85 8.58 -5.41
N LEU A 108 -4.70 8.17 -4.47
CA LEU A 108 -4.26 7.32 -3.36
C LEU A 108 -4.04 5.90 -3.87
N GLY A 109 -2.78 5.55 -4.11
CA GLY A 109 -2.37 4.18 -4.33
C GLY A 109 -2.76 3.28 -3.15
N SER A 110 -3.04 2.02 -3.44
CA SER A 110 -3.43 1.02 -2.42
C SER A 110 -2.46 0.89 -1.24
N ALA A 111 -1.14 1.04 -1.45
CA ALA A 111 -0.17 1.06 -0.34
C ALA A 111 -0.19 2.37 0.45
N THR A 112 -0.31 3.51 -0.21
CA THR A 112 -0.45 4.79 0.50
C THR A 112 -1.68 4.72 1.41
N LEU A 113 -2.79 4.13 0.94
CA LEU A 113 -3.96 3.90 1.78
C LEU A 113 -3.66 2.98 2.97
N ALA A 114 -2.95 1.87 2.76
CA ALA A 114 -2.57 0.97 3.85
C ALA A 114 -1.64 1.63 4.88
N LEU A 115 -0.66 2.43 4.44
CA LEU A 115 0.23 3.22 5.29
C LEU A 115 -0.54 4.31 6.04
N LEU A 116 -1.50 5.00 5.41
CA LEU A 116 -2.36 5.96 6.10
C LEU A 116 -3.22 5.31 7.20
N LEU A 117 -3.77 4.11 6.93
CA LEU A 117 -4.49 3.35 7.95
C LEU A 117 -3.56 2.93 9.10
N LEU A 118 -2.32 2.55 8.77
CA LEU A 118 -1.29 2.24 9.75
C LEU A 118 -0.95 3.47 10.61
N LEU A 119 -0.75 4.61 9.98
CA LEU A 119 -0.47 5.88 10.62
C LEU A 119 -1.55 6.24 11.64
N VAL A 120 -2.83 6.11 11.23
CA VAL A 120 -3.99 6.31 12.10
C VAL A 120 -3.90 5.40 13.33
N LEU A 121 -3.63 4.10 13.16
CA LEU A 121 -3.50 3.16 14.26
C LEU A 121 -2.33 3.50 15.19
N LEU A 122 -1.19 3.90 14.64
CA LEU A 122 -0.02 4.31 15.42
C LEU A 122 -0.32 5.60 16.21
N ASN A 123 -1.05 6.55 15.65
CA ASN A 123 -1.49 7.76 16.34
C ASN A 123 -2.45 7.48 17.48
N ILE A 124 -3.36 6.51 17.29
CA ILE A 124 -4.23 6.05 18.35
C ILE A 124 -3.41 5.36 19.45
N ALA A 125 -2.47 4.50 19.08
CA ALA A 125 -1.57 3.84 20.02
C ALA A 125 -0.74 4.87 20.79
N LEU A 126 -0.24 5.91 20.13
CA LEU A 126 0.49 7.01 20.77
C LEU A 126 -0.43 7.84 21.67
N GLY A 127 -1.64 8.17 21.23
CA GLY A 127 -2.62 8.93 22.00
C GLY A 127 -3.05 8.18 23.26
N THR A 128 -3.30 6.87 23.16
CA THR A 128 -3.60 6.02 24.32
C THR A 128 -2.37 5.89 25.23
N ALA A 129 -1.19 5.71 24.64
CA ALA A 129 0.07 5.63 25.37
C ALA A 129 0.51 6.96 25.99
N THR A 130 -0.10 8.09 25.66
CA THR A 130 0.16 9.42 26.25
C THR A 130 -1.07 10.01 26.95
N GLN A 131 -2.15 9.22 27.08
CA GLN A 131 -3.47 9.65 27.59
C GLN A 131 -4.04 10.91 26.90
N ARG A 132 -3.56 11.20 25.68
CA ARG A 132 -3.90 12.43 24.95
C ARG A 132 -3.67 13.69 25.79
N ILE A 133 -2.70 13.67 26.72
CA ILE A 133 -2.36 14.84 27.57
C ILE A 133 -2.02 16.05 26.69
N ALA A 134 -1.39 15.83 25.53
CA ALA A 134 -1.08 16.88 24.57
C ALA A 134 -2.31 17.64 24.04
N THR A 135 -3.47 16.98 23.96
CA THR A 135 -4.70 17.57 23.39
C THR A 135 -5.83 17.67 24.42
N ALA A 136 -5.56 17.42 25.69
CA ALA A 136 -6.60 17.41 26.72
C ALA A 136 -7.03 18.85 27.07
N PRO A 137 -8.34 19.09 27.30
CA PRO A 137 -8.86 20.42 27.66
C PRO A 137 -8.25 20.95 28.97
N GLU A 138 -8.20 22.27 29.08
CA GLU A 138 -7.81 22.96 30.32
C GLU A 138 -8.80 22.60 31.45
N GLY A 139 -8.29 22.26 32.63
CA GLY A 139 -9.07 21.82 33.79
C GLY A 139 -9.34 20.31 33.89
N TRP A 140 -8.96 19.51 32.89
CA TRP A 140 -9.01 18.04 32.96
C TRP A 140 -7.67 17.41 33.39
N ILE A 141 -6.66 18.25 33.59
CA ILE A 141 -5.27 17.88 33.73
C ILE A 141 -4.75 18.53 35.02
N ASP A 142 -4.02 17.77 35.84
CA ASP A 142 -3.36 18.31 37.02
C ASP A 142 -2.21 19.25 36.63
N GLU A 143 -1.84 20.20 37.49
CA GLU A 143 -0.76 21.18 37.25
C GLU A 143 0.57 20.51 36.80
N ARG A 144 0.88 19.33 37.35
CA ARG A 144 2.08 18.55 36.98
C ARG A 144 2.02 18.06 35.53
N GLN A 145 0.86 17.59 35.09
CA GLN A 145 0.66 17.10 33.73
C GLN A 145 0.57 18.27 32.74
N GLU A 146 0.03 19.42 33.16
CA GLU A 146 0.05 20.65 32.37
C GLU A 146 1.48 21.16 32.14
N ALA A 147 2.32 21.17 33.18
CA ALA A 147 3.73 21.52 33.05
C ALA A 147 4.45 20.57 32.07
N LEU A 148 4.12 19.28 32.10
CA LEU A 148 4.66 18.29 31.17
C LEU A 148 4.18 18.52 29.73
N ARG A 149 2.89 18.82 29.53
CA ARG A 149 2.31 19.21 28.23
C ARG A 149 3.03 20.42 27.64
N ASN A 150 3.17 21.49 28.42
CA ASN A 150 3.83 22.73 27.99
C ASN A 150 5.31 22.48 27.63
N ARG A 151 6.00 21.62 28.38
CA ARG A 151 7.36 21.21 28.07
C ARG A 151 7.44 20.42 26.76
N ALA A 152 6.47 19.53 26.51
CA ALA A 152 6.40 18.76 25.27
C ALA A 152 6.18 19.66 24.04
N HIS A 153 5.25 20.63 24.11
CA HIS A 153 5.05 21.62 23.04
C HIS A 153 6.30 22.47 22.79
N ARG A 154 6.95 22.95 23.85
CA ARG A 154 8.22 23.70 23.71
C ARG A 154 9.31 22.84 23.07
N GLY A 155 9.36 21.55 23.38
CA GLY A 155 10.30 20.60 22.79
C GLY A 155 9.97 20.23 21.34
N SER A 156 8.70 20.27 20.92
CA SER A 156 8.32 19.94 19.55
C SER A 156 8.66 21.04 18.55
N TYR A 157 8.61 22.32 18.94
CA TYR A 157 8.94 23.43 18.03
C TYR A 157 10.35 23.35 17.41
N PRO A 158 11.45 23.17 18.17
CA PRO A 158 12.78 23.08 17.57
C PRO A 158 12.95 21.83 16.70
N VAL A 159 12.30 20.72 17.05
CA VAL A 159 12.35 19.48 16.24
C VAL A 159 11.62 19.69 14.90
N PHE A 160 10.45 20.31 14.93
CA PHE A 160 9.70 20.64 13.71
C PHE A 160 10.46 21.66 12.86
N ALA A 161 11.00 22.72 13.49
CA ALA A 161 11.80 23.73 12.80
C ALA A 161 13.05 23.13 12.17
N ALA A 162 13.71 22.16 12.82
CA ALA A 162 14.84 21.45 12.23
C ALA A 162 14.42 20.62 11.00
N ALA A 163 13.27 19.94 11.06
CA ALA A 163 12.74 19.18 9.92
C ALA A 163 12.43 20.11 8.72
N VAL A 164 11.72 21.21 8.95
CA VAL A 164 11.45 22.23 7.91
C VAL A 164 12.76 22.85 7.40
N GLY A 165 13.69 23.14 8.30
CA GLY A 165 15.01 23.66 7.97
C GLY A 165 15.78 22.74 7.02
N VAL A 166 15.74 21.42 7.23
CA VAL A 166 16.37 20.45 6.32
C VAL A 166 15.76 20.53 4.92
N PHE A 167 14.44 20.66 4.79
CA PHE A 167 13.79 20.84 3.48
C PHE A 167 14.19 22.16 2.82
N LEU A 168 14.25 23.26 3.58
CA LEU A 168 14.68 24.57 3.05
C LEU A 168 16.14 24.55 2.60
N VAL A 169 17.03 23.91 3.36
CA VAL A 169 18.43 23.75 2.97
C VAL A 169 18.51 22.87 1.71
N ALA A 170 17.78 21.75 1.64
CA ALA A 170 17.76 20.89 0.47
C ALA A 170 17.27 21.62 -0.80
N ASP A 171 16.31 22.54 -0.69
CA ASP A 171 15.80 23.32 -1.82
C ASP A 171 16.82 24.31 -2.42
N VAL A 172 17.73 24.83 -1.58
CA VAL A 172 18.71 25.85 -1.97
C VAL A 172 20.08 25.26 -2.35
N VAL A 173 20.44 24.08 -1.84
CA VAL A 173 21.79 23.51 -1.98
C VAL A 173 22.14 23.10 -3.42
N SER A 174 21.24 22.43 -4.15
CA SER A 174 21.54 21.92 -5.49
C SER A 174 20.28 21.64 -6.33
N PRO A 175 20.37 21.61 -7.67
CA PRO A 175 19.26 21.19 -8.53
C PRO A 175 18.67 19.80 -8.21
N PRO A 176 19.45 18.71 -8.01
CA PRO A 176 18.87 17.40 -7.70
C PRO A 176 18.20 17.35 -6.33
N SER A 177 18.69 18.12 -5.35
CA SER A 177 18.03 18.20 -4.04
C SER A 177 16.72 18.99 -4.10
N ARG A 178 16.62 20.00 -4.97
CA ARG A 178 15.36 20.70 -5.26
C ARG A 178 14.32 19.79 -5.92
N GLU A 179 14.72 19.04 -6.94
CA GLU A 179 13.84 18.05 -7.60
C GLU A 179 13.33 17.01 -6.59
N TRP A 180 14.18 16.57 -5.66
CA TRP A 180 13.78 15.70 -4.56
C TRP A 180 12.75 16.36 -3.63
N VAL A 181 12.95 17.63 -3.22
CA VAL A 181 12.00 18.37 -2.38
C VAL A 181 10.65 18.53 -3.10
N GLU A 182 10.66 18.92 -4.36
CA GLU A 182 9.45 19.05 -5.19
C GLU A 182 8.71 17.71 -5.29
N HIS A 183 9.45 16.63 -5.54
CA HIS A 183 8.90 15.28 -5.53
C HIS A 183 8.22 14.95 -4.20
N VAL A 184 8.91 15.15 -3.06
CA VAL A 184 8.37 14.89 -1.72
C VAL A 184 7.09 15.68 -1.45
N PHE A 185 7.04 16.96 -1.79
CA PHE A 185 5.82 17.77 -1.57
C PHE A 185 4.68 17.37 -2.52
N SER A 186 4.98 16.95 -3.75
CA SER A 186 4.00 16.42 -4.69
C SER A 186 3.47 15.03 -4.32
N SER A 187 4.26 14.23 -3.59
CA SER A 187 3.97 12.86 -3.14
C SER A 187 3.44 12.79 -1.70
N GLY A 188 2.69 13.79 -1.23
CA GLY A 188 2.08 13.74 0.10
C GLY A 188 2.99 14.12 1.27
N GLY A 189 4.19 14.65 1.00
CA GLY A 189 5.04 15.26 2.03
C GLY A 189 4.36 16.39 2.79
N LEU A 190 3.44 17.14 2.15
CA LEU A 190 2.62 18.14 2.83
C LEU A 190 1.72 17.51 3.90
N PHE A 191 1.08 16.38 3.57
CA PHE A 191 0.26 15.64 4.52
C PHE A 191 1.09 15.17 5.73
N VAL A 192 2.26 14.59 5.48
CA VAL A 192 3.19 14.17 6.55
C VAL A 192 3.66 15.35 7.40
N LEU A 193 3.87 16.52 6.79
CA LEU A 193 4.27 17.74 7.50
C LEU A 193 3.16 18.26 8.42
N VAL A 194 1.91 18.28 7.95
CA VAL A 194 0.73 18.61 8.76
C VAL A 194 0.53 17.60 9.88
N GLU A 195 0.68 16.32 9.56
CA GLU A 195 0.57 15.24 10.55
C GLU A 195 1.63 15.38 11.65
N LEU A 196 2.89 15.60 11.30
CA LEU A 196 3.96 15.86 12.25
C LEU A 196 3.66 17.10 13.08
N LEU A 197 3.16 18.19 12.49
CA LEU A 197 2.79 19.39 13.23
C LEU A 197 1.78 19.09 14.35
N LEU A 198 0.81 18.21 14.09
CA LEU A 198 -0.24 17.84 15.05
C LEU A 198 0.23 16.81 16.09
N VAL A 199 1.02 15.82 15.69
CA VAL A 199 1.35 14.65 16.53
C VAL A 199 2.68 14.78 17.27
N LEU A 200 3.60 15.62 16.78
CA LEU A 200 4.93 15.77 17.36
C LEU A 200 4.94 16.13 18.85
N PRO A 201 4.04 16.97 19.41
CA PRO A 201 3.95 17.17 20.85
C PRO A 201 3.70 15.86 21.62
N ALA A 202 2.83 14.98 21.11
CA ALA A 202 2.58 13.67 21.71
C ALA A 202 3.80 12.74 21.57
N MET A 203 4.54 12.81 20.47
CA MET A 203 5.79 12.05 20.30
C MET A 203 6.85 12.49 21.31
N VAL A 204 7.06 13.81 21.45
CA VAL A 204 7.99 14.37 22.45
C VAL A 204 7.56 13.96 23.85
N LEU A 205 6.26 14.06 24.15
CA LEU A 205 5.69 13.62 25.43
C LEU A 205 6.01 12.15 25.73
N ALA A 206 5.86 11.26 24.75
CA ALA A 206 6.20 9.84 24.89
C ALA A 206 7.68 9.58 25.24
N PHE A 207 8.59 10.47 24.85
CA PHE A 207 10.02 10.40 25.18
C PHE A 207 10.36 10.95 26.57
N ILE A 208 9.73 12.06 26.96
CA ILE A 208 10.01 12.78 28.21
C ILE A 208 9.21 12.25 29.41
N GLU A 209 8.02 11.68 29.19
CA GLU A 209 7.19 11.12 30.26
C GLU A 209 7.99 10.03 31.01
N PRO A 210 8.17 10.15 32.33
CA PRO A 210 8.85 9.13 33.12
C PRO A 210 8.14 7.77 33.00
N ALA A 211 8.87 6.69 33.31
CA ALA A 211 8.20 5.40 33.50
C ALA A 211 7.32 5.51 34.75
N PRO A 212 6.09 4.96 34.74
CA PRO A 212 5.31 4.83 35.96
C PRO A 212 6.13 4.09 37.02
N PRO A 213 6.03 4.47 38.30
CA PRO A 213 6.65 3.69 39.37
C PRO A 213 6.16 2.24 39.31
N PRO A 214 7.01 1.26 39.68
CA PRO A 214 6.57 -0.12 39.74
C PRO A 214 5.33 -0.24 40.63
N PRO A 215 4.37 -1.12 40.29
CA PRO A 215 3.18 -1.31 41.10
C PRO A 215 3.59 -1.70 42.52
N ASP A 216 2.92 -1.11 43.51
CA ASP A 216 3.11 -1.45 44.92
C ASP A 216 2.87 -2.97 45.09
N PRO A 217 3.81 -3.73 45.69
CA PRO A 217 3.65 -5.18 45.90
C PRO A 217 2.38 -5.52 46.69
N ASN A 218 1.84 -4.58 47.47
CA ASN A 218 0.61 -4.75 48.24
C ASN A 218 -0.65 -4.26 47.53
N ALA A 219 -0.53 -3.68 46.32
CA ALA A 219 -1.69 -3.26 45.56
C ALA A 219 -2.52 -4.49 45.14
N PRO A 220 -3.86 -4.44 45.25
CA PRO A 220 -4.71 -5.53 44.80
C PRO A 220 -4.44 -5.84 43.33
N ALA A 221 -4.27 -7.12 43.02
CA ALA A 221 -3.97 -7.56 41.68
C ALA A 221 -5.01 -7.00 40.69
N PRO A 222 -4.58 -6.47 39.53
CA PRO A 222 -5.50 -5.91 38.56
C PRO A 222 -6.52 -6.96 38.11
N PRO A 223 -7.78 -6.55 37.85
CA PRO A 223 -8.84 -7.48 37.52
C PRO A 223 -8.49 -8.28 36.26
N ARG A 224 -8.58 -9.62 36.32
CA ARG A 224 -8.23 -10.54 35.21
C ARG A 224 -8.82 -10.16 33.85
N ARG A 225 -9.96 -9.46 33.83
CA ARG A 225 -10.65 -8.99 32.61
C ARG A 225 -9.88 -7.91 31.83
N ALA A 226 -9.18 -7.00 32.50
CA ALA A 226 -8.42 -5.96 31.84
C ALA A 226 -7.19 -6.54 31.10
N ASN A 227 -6.56 -7.55 31.70
CA ASN A 227 -5.50 -8.31 31.08
C ASN A 227 -5.96 -9.06 29.80
N ALA A 228 -7.19 -9.56 29.76
CA ALA A 228 -7.72 -10.23 28.57
C ALA A 228 -7.95 -9.24 27.41
N GLN A 229 -8.56 -8.08 27.69
CA GLN A 229 -8.79 -7.05 26.65
C GLN A 229 -7.48 -6.49 26.10
N ALA A 230 -6.47 -6.26 26.95
CA ALA A 230 -5.16 -5.82 26.52
C ALA A 230 -4.47 -6.87 25.62
N ARG A 231 -4.58 -8.16 25.95
CA ARG A 231 -4.05 -9.25 25.10
C ARG A 231 -4.75 -9.33 23.76
N VAL A 232 -6.08 -9.18 23.73
CA VAL A 232 -6.86 -9.14 22.48
C VAL A 232 -6.48 -7.92 21.64
N ALA A 233 -6.33 -6.74 22.25
CA ALA A 233 -5.90 -5.53 21.57
C ALA A 233 -4.49 -5.72 20.96
N VAL A 234 -3.55 -6.27 21.71
CA VAL A 234 -2.20 -6.58 21.20
C VAL A 234 -2.28 -7.60 20.06
N ALA A 235 -3.08 -8.66 20.19
CA ALA A 235 -3.24 -9.66 19.14
C ALA A 235 -3.84 -9.06 17.87
N LEU A 236 -4.86 -8.20 17.97
CA LEU A 236 -5.46 -7.51 16.83
C LEU A 236 -4.49 -6.53 16.17
N VAL A 237 -3.75 -5.77 16.98
CA VAL A 237 -2.69 -4.88 16.48
C VAL A 237 -1.65 -5.72 15.72
N VAL A 238 -1.10 -6.76 16.34
CA VAL A 238 -0.16 -7.69 15.69
C VAL A 238 -0.76 -8.27 14.42
N LEU A 239 -2.05 -8.63 14.40
CA LEU A 239 -2.72 -9.16 13.23
C LEU A 239 -2.81 -8.13 12.09
N VAL A 240 -3.20 -6.88 12.41
CA VAL A 240 -3.25 -5.78 11.44
C VAL A 240 -1.87 -5.51 10.83
N PHE A 241 -0.80 -5.68 11.60
CA PHE A 241 0.57 -5.57 11.11
C PHE A 241 1.04 -6.80 10.33
N ALA A 242 0.74 -7.99 10.84
CA ALA A 242 1.21 -9.25 10.31
C ALA A 242 0.53 -9.58 8.98
N ILE A 243 -0.75 -9.27 8.80
CA ILE A 243 -1.47 -9.57 7.55
C ILE A 243 -0.82 -8.90 6.32
N PRO A 244 -0.62 -7.56 6.25
CA PRO A 244 0.01 -6.93 5.09
C PRO A 244 1.46 -7.38 4.91
N LEU A 245 2.20 -7.61 6.00
CA LEU A 245 3.59 -8.07 5.95
C LEU A 245 3.68 -9.52 5.45
N LEU A 246 2.86 -10.43 5.98
CA LEU A 246 2.78 -11.82 5.55
C LEU A 246 2.22 -11.93 4.15
N ALA A 247 1.25 -11.09 3.77
CA ALA A 247 0.79 -10.99 2.39
C ALA A 247 1.96 -10.58 1.50
N SER A 248 2.72 -9.55 1.85
CA SER A 248 3.88 -9.10 1.07
C SER A 248 4.99 -10.17 0.98
N ILE A 249 5.24 -10.92 2.07
CA ILE A 249 6.18 -12.06 2.06
C ILE A 249 5.63 -13.21 1.22
N ALA A 250 4.32 -13.50 1.29
CA ALA A 250 3.68 -14.51 0.47
C ALA A 250 3.78 -14.15 -1.01
N LEU A 251 3.59 -12.88 -1.38
CA LEU A 251 3.83 -12.37 -2.73
C LEU A 251 5.28 -12.64 -3.18
N LEU A 252 6.27 -12.64 -2.27
CA LEU A 252 7.63 -13.02 -2.64
C LEU A 252 7.84 -14.53 -2.79
N VAL A 253 7.29 -15.33 -1.89
CA VAL A 253 7.58 -16.77 -1.85
C VAL A 253 6.79 -17.53 -2.92
N LEU A 254 5.61 -17.04 -3.30
CA LEU A 254 4.79 -17.70 -4.31
C LEU A 254 5.46 -17.65 -5.69
N PRO A 255 5.34 -18.72 -6.49
CA PRO A 255 5.78 -18.70 -7.88
C PRO A 255 4.96 -17.67 -8.65
N LEU A 256 5.64 -16.91 -9.51
CA LEU A 256 4.97 -16.05 -10.49
C LEU A 256 4.08 -16.95 -11.35
N ARG A 257 2.77 -16.71 -11.31
CA ARG A 257 1.86 -17.31 -12.28
C ARG A 257 1.66 -16.29 -13.38
N THR A 258 2.01 -16.70 -14.60
CA THR A 258 1.77 -15.97 -15.82
C THR A 258 0.73 -16.77 -16.61
N SER A 259 -0.50 -16.27 -16.72
CA SER A 259 -1.45 -16.80 -17.70
C SER A 259 -1.53 -15.79 -18.85
N PRO A 260 -0.94 -16.09 -20.02
CA PRO A 260 -1.11 -15.23 -21.18
C PRO A 260 -2.56 -15.37 -21.67
N LEU A 261 -3.32 -14.28 -21.66
CA LEU A 261 -4.57 -14.20 -22.40
C LEU A 261 -4.27 -13.45 -23.70
N LEU A 262 -4.38 -14.16 -24.83
CA LEU A 262 -4.23 -13.56 -26.15
C LEU A 262 -5.62 -13.09 -26.60
N SER A 263 -5.89 -11.80 -26.48
CA SER A 263 -7.12 -11.20 -27.00
C SER A 263 -6.87 -10.79 -28.45
N THR A 264 -6.91 -11.76 -29.37
CA THR A 264 -6.91 -11.45 -30.80
C THR A 264 -8.26 -10.81 -31.12
N GLY A 265 -8.29 -9.49 -31.32
CA GLY A 265 -9.52 -8.77 -31.66
C GLY A 265 -10.23 -9.42 -32.85
N THR A 266 -11.31 -10.15 -32.56
CA THR A 266 -12.47 -10.63 -33.37
C THR A 266 -12.30 -11.01 -34.84
N THR A 267 -11.09 -11.10 -35.36
CA THR A 267 -10.80 -11.73 -36.64
C THR A 267 -9.82 -12.84 -36.35
N PRO A 268 -10.23 -14.13 -36.39
CA PRO A 268 -9.26 -15.21 -36.35
C PRO A 268 -8.24 -14.91 -37.45
N ALA A 269 -6.95 -14.97 -37.13
CA ALA A 269 -5.92 -14.95 -38.16
C ALA A 269 -6.38 -15.95 -39.22
N PRO A 270 -6.71 -15.51 -40.45
CA PRO A 270 -7.26 -16.42 -41.43
C PRO A 270 -6.25 -17.55 -41.56
N VAL A 271 -6.71 -18.79 -41.40
CA VAL A 271 -5.88 -19.95 -41.73
C VAL A 271 -5.49 -19.74 -43.18
N LEU A 272 -4.24 -19.33 -43.41
CA LEU A 272 -3.65 -19.06 -44.73
C LEU A 272 -3.42 -20.40 -45.44
N SER A 273 -4.50 -21.14 -45.66
CA SER A 273 -4.59 -22.23 -46.62
C SER A 273 -5.01 -21.64 -47.96
N GLY A 274 -4.24 -20.67 -48.45
CA GLY A 274 -4.34 -20.17 -49.81
C GLY A 274 -3.24 -20.82 -50.62
N SER A 275 -3.52 -21.96 -51.27
CA SER A 275 -2.75 -22.35 -52.44
C SER A 275 -2.81 -21.17 -53.42
N PRO A 276 -1.70 -20.69 -54.01
CA PRO A 276 -1.72 -19.54 -54.90
C PRO A 276 -2.71 -19.83 -56.03
N GLY A 277 -3.85 -19.15 -55.99
CA GLY A 277 -4.81 -19.17 -57.08
C GLY A 277 -4.08 -18.65 -58.31
N SER A 278 -4.04 -19.45 -59.36
CA SER A 278 -3.50 -19.07 -60.67
C SER A 278 -4.36 -17.95 -61.27
N GLY A 279 -4.14 -16.73 -60.81
CA GLY A 279 -4.61 -15.50 -61.44
C GLY A 279 -3.78 -15.20 -62.69
N PRO A 280 -4.37 -14.58 -63.71
CA PRO A 280 -3.68 -14.30 -64.97
C PRO A 280 -2.47 -13.40 -64.74
N ALA A 281 -1.32 -13.85 -65.22
CA ALA A 281 -0.05 -13.16 -65.17
C ALA A 281 -0.15 -11.79 -65.85
N GLY A 282 0.08 -10.70 -65.11
CA GLY A 282 0.16 -9.38 -65.73
C GLY A 282 0.16 -8.19 -64.77
N GLU A 283 -0.42 -8.30 -63.59
CA GLU A 283 -0.30 -7.27 -62.55
C GLU A 283 0.64 -7.75 -61.46
N GLU A 284 1.71 -6.98 -61.23
CA GLU A 284 2.55 -7.06 -60.05
C GLU A 284 1.69 -6.65 -58.84
N GLN A 285 0.80 -7.54 -58.42
CA GLN A 285 0.09 -7.46 -57.15
C GLN A 285 1.16 -7.56 -56.09
N THR A 286 1.63 -6.40 -55.62
CA THR A 286 2.33 -6.31 -54.35
C THR A 286 1.45 -7.04 -53.34
N PRO A 287 1.94 -8.14 -52.72
CA PRO A 287 1.12 -8.92 -51.80
C PRO A 287 0.62 -7.94 -50.75
N ALA A 288 -0.71 -7.82 -50.63
CA ALA A 288 -1.32 -6.87 -49.72
C ALA A 288 -0.78 -7.16 -48.31
N SER A 289 0.09 -6.28 -47.81
CA SER A 289 0.71 -6.46 -46.50
C SER A 289 -0.39 -6.39 -45.46
N TRP A 290 -0.63 -7.51 -44.78
CA TRP A 290 -1.66 -7.57 -43.76
C TRP A 290 -1.04 -7.23 -42.40
N CYS A 291 -1.66 -6.31 -41.67
CA CYS A 291 -1.19 -5.86 -40.37
C CYS A 291 -2.18 -6.24 -39.28
N ALA A 292 -1.66 -6.69 -38.14
CA ALA A 292 -2.41 -7.02 -36.95
C ALA A 292 -1.88 -6.26 -35.75
N ASN A 293 -2.78 -5.97 -34.80
CA ASN A 293 -2.44 -5.42 -33.50
C ASN A 293 -2.83 -6.42 -32.40
N PRO A 294 -2.07 -7.52 -32.21
CA PRO A 294 -2.31 -8.42 -31.08
C PRO A 294 -2.14 -7.66 -29.77
N THR A 295 -3.23 -7.55 -29.02
CA THR A 295 -3.21 -7.13 -27.62
C THR A 295 -3.21 -8.36 -26.75
N THR A 296 -2.18 -8.51 -25.93
CA THR A 296 -2.15 -9.55 -24.89
C THR A 296 -2.22 -8.91 -23.52
N THR A 297 -3.01 -9.51 -22.65
CA THR A 297 -2.97 -9.21 -21.23
C THR A 297 -2.20 -10.33 -20.54
N VAL A 298 -1.03 -9.98 -20.01
CA VAL A 298 -0.27 -10.89 -19.16
C VAL A 298 -0.68 -10.60 -17.73
N THR A 299 -1.40 -11.53 -17.11
CA THR A 299 -1.61 -11.46 -15.67
C THR A 299 -0.30 -11.89 -15.00
N VAL A 300 0.30 -10.97 -14.25
CA VAL A 300 1.45 -11.26 -13.41
C VAL A 300 1.04 -11.08 -11.97
N GLY A 301 1.25 -12.11 -11.17
CA GLY A 301 0.74 -12.05 -9.82
C GLY A 301 1.03 -13.26 -8.98
N TRP A 302 0.71 -13.11 -7.71
CA TRP A 302 0.93 -14.10 -6.66
C TRP A 302 -0.39 -14.33 -5.91
N GLY A 303 -1.44 -14.68 -6.66
CA GLY A 303 -2.82 -14.74 -6.15
C GLY A 303 -3.57 -13.41 -6.19
N VAL A 304 -2.84 -12.29 -6.25
CA VAL A 304 -3.34 -10.97 -6.67
C VAL A 304 -2.75 -10.67 -8.04
N THR A 305 -3.59 -10.43 -9.04
CA THR A 305 -3.21 -10.27 -10.45
C THR A 305 -2.97 -8.79 -10.76
N ALA A 306 -1.78 -8.45 -11.27
CA ALA A 306 -1.58 -7.26 -12.06
C ALA A 306 -1.78 -7.64 -13.52
N GLN A 307 -2.64 -6.93 -14.24
CA GLN A 307 -2.76 -7.11 -15.68
C GLN A 307 -1.76 -6.17 -16.36
N ILE A 308 -0.84 -6.76 -17.11
CA ILE A 308 0.06 -6.03 -18.00
C ILE A 308 -0.51 -6.14 -19.40
N SER A 309 -0.98 -5.03 -19.94
CA SER A 309 -1.35 -4.94 -21.35
C SER A 309 -0.08 -4.75 -22.18
N ALA A 310 0.23 -5.71 -23.04
CA ALA A 310 1.27 -5.59 -24.06
C ALA A 310 0.59 -5.53 -25.43
N THR A 311 0.79 -4.42 -26.13
CA THR A 311 0.28 -4.16 -27.47
C THR A 311 1.44 -4.27 -28.45
N ALA A 312 1.32 -5.18 -29.41
CA ALA A 312 2.31 -5.34 -30.48
C ALA A 312 1.65 -5.05 -31.82
N TYR A 313 2.32 -4.31 -32.69
CA TYR A 313 1.84 -4.07 -34.05
C TYR A 313 2.82 -4.67 -35.05
N ALA A 314 2.35 -5.58 -35.88
CA ALA A 314 3.18 -6.24 -36.87
C ALA A 314 2.43 -6.41 -38.18
N CYS A 315 3.18 -6.28 -39.28
CA CYS A 315 2.72 -6.56 -40.62
C CYS A 315 3.40 -7.81 -41.19
N TRP A 316 2.73 -8.43 -42.14
CA TRP A 316 3.19 -9.64 -42.83
C TRP A 316 3.29 -9.37 -44.33
N ASP A 317 4.46 -9.62 -44.94
CA ASP A 317 4.71 -9.45 -46.38
C ASP A 317 4.61 -10.75 -47.19
N GLY A 318 4.25 -11.87 -46.56
CA GLY A 318 4.27 -13.21 -47.18
C GLY A 318 5.51 -14.03 -46.86
N HIS A 319 6.59 -13.40 -46.39
CA HIS A 319 7.87 -14.05 -46.12
C HIS A 319 8.41 -13.79 -44.71
N ARG A 320 8.13 -12.63 -44.12
CA ARG A 320 8.58 -12.24 -42.78
C ARG A 320 7.61 -11.31 -42.09
N ALA A 321 7.66 -11.32 -40.76
CA ALA A 321 6.94 -10.40 -39.92
C ALA A 321 7.83 -9.17 -39.74
N PHE A 322 7.28 -7.98 -39.93
CA PHE A 322 8.02 -6.74 -39.78
C PHE A 322 7.17 -5.69 -39.07
N GLU A 323 7.86 -4.83 -38.32
CA GLU A 323 7.27 -3.65 -37.72
C GLU A 323 7.23 -2.54 -38.77
N PRO A 324 6.07 -1.95 -39.09
CA PRO A 324 5.99 -0.86 -40.05
C PRO A 324 6.69 0.40 -39.50
N PRO A 325 7.37 1.17 -40.36
CA PRO A 325 8.04 2.39 -39.92
C PRO A 325 7.03 3.40 -39.38
N ALA A 326 7.37 4.04 -38.25
CA ALA A 326 6.62 5.12 -37.58
C ALA A 326 5.45 4.73 -36.65
N THR A 327 5.32 3.46 -36.24
CA THR A 327 4.43 3.10 -35.12
C THR A 327 5.19 3.09 -33.80
N SER A 328 5.39 4.25 -33.18
CA SER A 328 5.96 4.30 -31.82
C SER A 328 4.88 3.96 -30.80
N TYR A 329 4.91 2.75 -30.25
CA TYR A 329 4.12 2.41 -29.06
C TYR A 329 4.96 2.65 -27.82
N SER A 330 4.49 3.54 -26.95
CA SER A 330 5.05 3.76 -25.62
C SER A 330 3.93 3.67 -24.58
N ASP A 331 3.27 2.53 -24.52
CA ASP A 331 2.34 2.25 -23.42
C ASP A 331 3.16 1.71 -22.26
N CYS A 332 3.60 2.61 -21.38
CA CYS A 332 4.16 2.20 -20.09
C CYS A 332 3.07 1.41 -19.35
N TRP A 333 3.49 0.30 -18.73
CA TRP A 333 2.60 -0.59 -18.00
C TRP A 333 1.77 0.16 -16.95
N GLU A 334 0.45 -0.05 -16.95
CA GLU A 334 -0.42 0.49 -15.91
C GLU A 334 -0.34 -0.38 -14.64
N SER A 335 -0.14 0.26 -13.49
CA SER A 335 -0.15 -0.41 -12.19
C SER A 335 -1.58 -0.73 -11.76
N GLN A 336 -1.82 -1.95 -11.28
CA GLN A 336 -3.08 -2.32 -10.63
C GLN A 336 -2.94 -2.39 -9.11
N ALA A 337 -4.07 -2.54 -8.40
CA ALA A 337 -4.09 -2.49 -6.94
C ALA A 337 -3.18 -3.57 -6.31
N PHE A 338 -2.36 -3.17 -5.33
CA PHE A 338 -1.42 -3.95 -4.52
C PHE A 338 -0.13 -4.45 -5.18
N VAL A 339 0.02 -4.28 -6.50
CA VAL A 339 1.26 -4.60 -7.22
C VAL A 339 1.62 -3.43 -8.14
N THR A 340 2.77 -2.81 -7.87
CA THR A 340 3.34 -1.78 -8.74
C THR A 340 4.17 -2.45 -9.83
N VAL A 341 3.86 -2.10 -11.07
CA VAL A 341 4.55 -2.58 -12.24
C VAL A 341 5.26 -1.37 -12.85
N ALA A 342 6.57 -1.26 -12.61
CA ALA A 342 7.39 -0.20 -13.16
C ALA A 342 8.06 -0.70 -14.44
N GLY A 343 7.68 -0.13 -15.58
CA GLY A 343 8.35 -0.40 -16.85
C GLY A 343 9.80 0.09 -16.79
N THR A 344 10.77 -0.83 -16.77
CA THR A 344 12.18 -0.45 -16.98
C THR A 344 12.43 -0.05 -18.42
N GLN A 345 11.56 -0.51 -19.33
CA GLN A 345 11.55 -0.16 -20.73
C GLN A 345 10.08 -0.06 -21.19
N CYS A 346 9.63 1.17 -21.47
CA CYS A 346 8.22 1.42 -21.85
C CYS A 346 7.88 1.09 -23.31
N GLY A 347 8.88 0.89 -24.16
CA GLY A 347 8.69 0.41 -25.53
C GLY A 347 9.30 -0.98 -25.70
N PRO A 348 8.71 -1.86 -26.54
CA PRO A 348 9.32 -3.15 -26.82
C PRO A 348 10.69 -2.97 -27.49
N THR A 349 11.64 -3.85 -27.18
CA THR A 349 12.75 -4.10 -28.12
C THR A 349 12.25 -5.04 -29.19
N THR A 350 12.45 -4.68 -30.45
CA THR A 350 12.12 -5.53 -31.60
C THR A 350 13.36 -6.21 -32.14
N ALA A 351 13.27 -7.52 -32.34
CA ALA A 351 14.32 -8.32 -32.95
C ALA A 351 13.71 -9.22 -34.03
N ALA A 352 14.28 -9.16 -35.23
CA ALA A 352 13.97 -10.10 -36.29
C ALA A 352 14.73 -11.40 -36.04
N GLY A 353 14.01 -12.52 -35.95
CA GLY A 353 14.58 -13.84 -35.88
C GLY A 353 15.14 -14.30 -37.22
N PRO A 354 16.12 -15.22 -37.23
CA PRO A 354 16.66 -15.80 -38.47
C PRO A 354 15.59 -16.55 -39.28
N ASP A 355 14.51 -16.98 -38.63
CA ASP A 355 13.41 -17.73 -39.24
C ASP A 355 12.30 -16.84 -39.83
N GLY A 356 12.49 -15.51 -39.85
CA GLY A 356 11.49 -14.54 -40.30
C GLY A 356 10.44 -14.17 -39.25
N SER A 357 10.63 -14.58 -38.00
CA SER A 357 9.81 -14.19 -36.85
C SER A 357 10.16 -12.78 -36.37
N LEU A 358 9.21 -12.14 -35.71
CA LEU A 358 9.39 -10.85 -35.05
C LEU A 358 9.14 -11.00 -33.55
N VAL A 359 10.15 -10.67 -32.75
CA VAL A 359 10.09 -10.77 -31.29
C VAL A 359 9.99 -9.38 -30.69
N PHE A 360 8.93 -9.13 -29.94
CA PHE A 360 8.76 -7.94 -29.12
C PHE A 360 9.07 -8.30 -27.67
N THR A 361 10.00 -7.59 -27.04
CA THR A 361 10.37 -7.83 -25.63
C THR A 361 10.12 -6.59 -24.78
N TRP A 362 9.26 -6.71 -23.77
CA TRP A 362 9.06 -5.73 -22.71
C TRP A 362 9.78 -6.16 -21.44
N ARG A 363 10.31 -5.19 -20.71
CA ARG A 363 11.00 -5.42 -19.44
C ARG A 363 10.49 -4.46 -18.39
N GLY A 364 10.25 -4.99 -17.21
CA GLY A 364 10.04 -4.15 -16.05
C GLY A 364 10.19 -4.89 -14.74
N THR A 365 9.87 -4.17 -13.69
CA THR A 365 9.99 -4.64 -12.32
C THR A 365 8.63 -4.64 -11.68
N VAL A 366 8.25 -5.80 -11.18
CA VAL A 366 7.04 -6.00 -10.39
C VAL A 366 7.45 -5.94 -8.93
N SER A 367 6.82 -5.06 -8.16
CA SER A 367 7.01 -4.95 -6.73
C SER A 367 5.67 -4.93 -6.00
N PRO A 368 5.57 -5.52 -4.81
CA PRO A 368 4.39 -5.37 -3.97
C PRO A 368 4.35 -3.92 -3.50
N THR A 369 3.18 -3.29 -3.58
CA THR A 369 3.06 -1.86 -3.29
C THR A 369 3.48 -1.53 -1.84
N LEU A 370 3.30 -2.47 -0.91
CA LEU A 370 3.63 -2.30 0.51
C LEU A 370 5.13 -2.39 0.82
N LEU A 371 5.91 -3.12 0.02
CA LEU A 371 7.36 -3.29 0.21
C LEU A 371 8.04 -3.06 -1.15
N PRO A 372 8.09 -1.80 -1.65
CA PRO A 372 8.52 -1.50 -3.02
C PRO A 372 9.97 -1.87 -3.30
N PHE A 373 10.78 -1.99 -2.25
CA PHE A 373 12.17 -2.45 -2.31
C PHE A 373 12.31 -3.94 -2.65
N LEU A 374 11.23 -4.72 -2.52
CA LEU A 374 11.18 -6.13 -2.88
C LEU A 374 10.67 -6.26 -4.32
N SER A 375 11.55 -6.11 -5.29
CA SER A 375 11.19 -6.19 -6.71
C SER A 375 11.65 -7.49 -7.36
N ARG A 376 10.89 -7.94 -8.36
CA ARG A 376 11.31 -8.98 -9.32
C ARG A 376 11.30 -8.41 -10.72
N ARG A 377 12.32 -8.76 -11.49
CA ARG A 377 12.35 -8.46 -12.92
C ARG A 377 11.40 -9.40 -13.64
N LEU A 378 10.62 -8.83 -14.54
CA LEU A 378 9.71 -9.53 -15.43
C LEU A 378 10.11 -9.22 -16.87
N THR A 379 10.10 -10.24 -17.72
CA THR A 379 10.35 -10.09 -19.15
C THR A 379 9.20 -10.72 -19.90
N VAL A 380 8.41 -9.91 -20.60
CA VAL A 380 7.33 -10.39 -21.46
C VAL A 380 7.85 -10.37 -22.88
N GLN A 381 7.69 -11.48 -23.58
CA GLN A 381 8.02 -11.64 -24.99
C GLN A 381 6.76 -12.02 -25.77
N VAL A 382 6.50 -11.29 -26.84
CA VAL A 382 5.49 -11.65 -27.84
C VAL A 382 6.25 -12.02 -29.11
N ILE A 383 6.13 -13.28 -29.51
CA ILE A 383 6.78 -13.83 -30.69
C ILE A 383 5.73 -13.96 -31.76
N ILE A 384 5.91 -13.28 -32.89
CA ILE A 384 5.08 -13.44 -34.07
C ILE A 384 5.87 -14.28 -35.06
N ASP A 385 5.39 -15.48 -35.34
CA ASP A 385 6.05 -16.41 -36.26
C ASP A 385 5.93 -15.95 -37.72
N ARG A 386 6.60 -16.69 -38.60
CA ARG A 386 6.53 -16.46 -40.05
C ARG A 386 5.18 -16.79 -40.71
N ASN A 387 4.16 -17.11 -39.94
CA ASN A 387 2.81 -17.40 -40.43
C ASN A 387 1.80 -16.43 -39.80
N GLY A 388 2.26 -15.41 -39.07
CA GLY A 388 1.42 -14.47 -38.33
C GLY A 388 0.80 -15.04 -37.05
N ARG A 389 1.25 -16.20 -36.56
CA ARG A 389 0.84 -16.74 -35.26
C ARG A 389 1.62 -16.05 -34.15
N ALA A 390 0.89 -15.51 -33.19
CA ALA A 390 1.47 -14.90 -32.00
C ALA A 390 1.53 -15.91 -30.85
N GLU A 391 2.71 -16.03 -30.24
CA GLU A 391 2.96 -16.75 -29.00
C GLU A 391 3.44 -15.76 -27.93
N VAL A 392 3.04 -15.97 -26.68
CA VAL A 392 3.40 -15.10 -25.56
C VAL A 392 4.16 -15.90 -24.52
N ILE A 393 5.34 -15.42 -24.15
CA ILE A 393 6.23 -15.99 -23.14
C ILE A 393 6.45 -14.91 -22.07
N ALA A 394 6.29 -15.23 -20.79
CA ALA A 394 6.37 -14.25 -19.69
C ALA A 394 7.16 -14.78 -18.49
#